data_AF-A0A2U9CL83-F1
#
_entry.id   AF-A0A2U9CL83-F1
#
_cell.length_a   1.000
_cell.length_b   1.000
_cell.length_c   1.000
_cell.angle_alpha   90.00
_cell.angle_beta   90.00
_cell.angle_gamma   90.00
#
_symmetry.space_group_name_H-M   'P 1'
#
loop_
_entity.id
_entity.type
_entity.pdbx_description
1 polymer ?
#
loop_
_entity_poly.entity_id
_entity_poly.type
_entity_poly.pdbx_seq_one_letter_code
_entity_poly.pdbx_strand_id
1 'polypeptide(L)'
;MNKGKMLRVLKGNLMVLGRKDTLVFSSPEYCSILNVHSESLRIIFRSPLFANMIRWGLNCFSYSNRYLRKWFFPKHQDLQYAGLLNPLDSPHHMRIDEESDYREGIVLDRPTKQGQGSLVNCGMRKDVRIDKQLQSGLRVTVQLNETQKQESRIYKGVVVAPHVPRTEGGLYWGYTVRLASCLSAVFTESPYKEGYDLTVGTSEKGSNMDQTTLTPFKHLLVVFGGLQGLEASVDADQNLDVTDPSVLFDIYLDTCPGQGSRTIRTEEAILISMAGLRQKITTAFSEVSTGSSSN
;
A
#
# COMPACT_ATOMS: atom_id res chain seq x y z
N MET A 1 -21.95 29.98 -12.90
CA MET A 1 -21.52 30.47 -11.57
C MET A 1 -20.64 29.40 -10.90
N ASN A 2 -19.33 29.61 -10.94
CA ASN A 2 -18.34 28.80 -10.23
C ASN A 2 -18.51 29.00 -8.73
N LYS A 3 -19.01 27.99 -8.00
CA LYS A 3 -18.91 27.94 -6.54
C LYS A 3 -17.73 27.05 -6.17
N GLY A 4 -16.76 27.67 -5.50
CA GLY A 4 -15.44 27.13 -5.21
C GLY A 4 -15.46 25.80 -4.47
N LYS A 5 -14.50 24.93 -4.85
CA LYS A 5 -14.14 23.74 -4.09
C LYS A 5 -13.38 24.20 -2.84
N MET A 6 -14.06 24.27 -1.72
CA MET A 6 -13.48 24.62 -0.43
C MET A 6 -12.87 23.35 0.18
N LEU A 7 -11.55 23.21 0.11
CA LEU A 7 -10.80 22.37 1.06
C LEU A 7 -11.03 22.98 2.45
N ARG A 8 -11.82 22.33 3.30
CA ARG A 8 -11.81 22.63 4.74
C ARG A 8 -10.78 21.72 5.40
N VAL A 9 -9.59 22.28 5.64
CA VAL A 9 -8.66 21.75 6.64
C VAL A 9 -9.28 22.09 8.00
N LEU A 10 -10.05 21.16 8.57
CA LEU A 10 -10.43 21.25 9.97
C LEU A 10 -9.20 20.90 10.79
N LYS A 11 -8.85 21.78 11.74
CA LYS A 11 -7.82 21.54 12.76
C LYS A 11 -8.07 20.16 13.40
N GLY A 12 -7.15 19.23 13.15
CA GLY A 12 -7.24 17.82 13.57
C GLY A 12 -7.05 16.86 12.40
N ASN A 13 -5.80 16.53 12.10
CA ASN A 13 -5.25 15.32 11.45
C ASN A 13 -6.15 14.42 10.56
N LEU A 14 -7.00 14.96 9.68
CA LEU A 14 -7.66 14.13 8.65
C LEU A 14 -8.10 14.96 7.44
N MET A 15 -7.59 14.64 6.26
CA MET A 15 -8.01 15.25 5.00
C MET A 15 -9.18 14.44 4.42
N VAL A 16 -10.41 14.75 4.83
CA VAL A 16 -11.62 14.09 4.30
C VAL A 16 -12.12 14.83 3.06
N LEU A 17 -11.95 14.22 1.89
CA LEU A 17 -12.44 14.71 0.61
C LEU A 17 -13.69 13.91 0.21
N GLY A 18 -14.84 14.27 0.77
CA GLY A 18 -16.11 13.56 0.56
C GLY A 18 -16.96 14.09 -0.61
N ARG A 19 -17.32 13.20 -1.54
CA ARG A 19 -18.60 13.22 -2.28
C ARG A 19 -19.33 11.90 -1.99
N LYS A 20 -20.66 11.91 -2.19
CA LYS A 20 -21.62 10.88 -1.76
C LYS A 20 -21.36 9.43 -2.22
N ASP A 21 -20.46 9.19 -3.18
CA ASP A 21 -20.30 7.86 -3.80
C ASP A 21 -18.83 7.39 -3.89
N THR A 22 -17.94 7.85 -3.00
CA THR A 22 -16.51 7.54 -3.11
C THR A 22 -15.95 6.90 -1.85
N LEU A 23 -15.46 5.68 -2.02
CA LEU A 23 -14.72 4.88 -1.04
C LEU A 23 -13.41 5.54 -0.61
N VAL A 24 -13.09 5.30 0.65
CA VAL A 24 -12.33 6.18 1.54
C VAL A 24 -10.87 5.73 1.68
N PHE A 25 -10.05 6.72 2.00
CA PHE A 25 -8.63 6.65 2.28
C PHE A 25 -8.31 5.72 3.48
N SER A 26 -7.31 4.85 3.32
CA SER A 26 -6.45 4.53 4.46
C SER A 26 -5.47 5.69 4.63
N SER A 27 -5.25 6.15 5.87
CA SER A 27 -4.01 6.86 6.13
C SER A 27 -2.88 5.88 5.80
N PRO A 28 -1.92 6.25 4.94
CA PRO A 28 -0.74 5.43 4.68
C PRO A 28 -0.04 4.98 5.97
N GLU A 29 -0.25 5.72 7.07
CA GLU A 29 0.25 5.42 8.42
C GLU A 29 -0.25 4.06 8.91
N TYR A 30 -1.50 3.72 8.63
CA TYR A 30 -2.15 2.53 9.17
C TYR A 30 -1.69 1.25 8.46
N CYS A 31 -1.47 1.33 7.15
CA CYS A 31 -0.88 0.22 6.38
C CYS A 31 0.55 -0.07 6.85
N SER A 32 1.32 0.98 7.18
CA SER A 32 2.68 0.83 7.73
C SER A 32 2.69 0.30 9.17
N ILE A 33 1.85 0.82 10.06
CA ILE A 33 1.79 0.43 11.49
C ILE A 33 1.48 -1.06 11.65
N LEU A 34 0.55 -1.58 10.85
CA LEU A 34 0.06 -2.95 11.02
C LEU A 34 0.90 -3.98 10.25
N ASN A 35 2.05 -3.57 9.68
CA ASN A 35 2.88 -4.39 8.81
C ASN A 35 2.01 -5.17 7.83
N VAL A 36 1.08 -4.48 7.17
CA VAL A 36 0.16 -5.13 6.25
C VAL A 36 1.02 -5.67 5.11
N HIS A 37 1.26 -6.98 5.10
CA HIS A 37 2.08 -7.69 4.12
C HIS A 37 1.50 -7.59 2.68
N SER A 38 0.39 -6.88 2.49
CA SER A 38 -0.30 -6.73 1.21
C SER A 38 0.53 -5.88 0.26
N GLU A 39 0.90 -6.48 -0.87
CA GLU A 39 1.58 -5.76 -1.96
C GLU A 39 0.67 -4.73 -2.64
N SER A 40 -0.60 -4.56 -2.26
CA SER A 40 -1.52 -3.66 -2.96
C SER A 40 -2.61 -3.11 -2.07
N LEU A 41 -2.53 -1.81 -1.73
CA LEU A 41 -3.71 -1.04 -1.33
C LEU A 41 -4.52 -0.76 -2.60
N ARG A 42 -5.73 -1.32 -2.67
CA ARG A 42 -6.62 -1.16 -3.83
C ARG A 42 -7.73 -0.18 -3.51
N ILE A 43 -7.96 0.75 -4.42
CA ILE A 43 -9.01 1.75 -4.25
C ILE A 43 -9.89 1.75 -5.50
N ILE A 44 -11.18 1.53 -5.27
CA ILE A 44 -12.22 1.57 -6.28
C ILE A 44 -12.69 3.02 -6.40
N PHE A 45 -12.76 3.55 -7.62
CA PHE A 45 -13.27 4.88 -7.86
C PHE A 45 -14.32 4.90 -8.96
N ARG A 46 -15.46 5.56 -8.69
CA ARG A 46 -16.44 5.91 -9.73
C ARG A 46 -15.99 7.07 -10.64
N SER A 47 -15.02 7.90 -10.23
CA SER A 47 -14.57 9.07 -11.00
C SER A 47 -13.07 9.02 -11.33
N PRO A 48 -12.67 8.95 -12.62
CA PRO A 48 -11.26 8.87 -13.03
C PRO A 48 -10.40 10.06 -12.58
N LEU A 49 -10.97 11.28 -12.55
CA LEU A 49 -10.25 12.48 -12.14
C LEU A 49 -9.93 12.47 -10.64
N PHE A 50 -10.88 12.03 -9.81
CA PHE A 50 -10.68 11.91 -8.37
C PHE A 50 -9.75 10.74 -8.04
N ALA A 51 -9.89 9.65 -8.78
CA ALA A 51 -9.03 8.46 -8.69
C ALA A 51 -7.56 8.80 -8.90
N ASN A 52 -7.28 9.58 -9.95
CA ASN A 52 -5.91 9.98 -10.29
C ASN A 52 -5.32 10.89 -9.21
N MET A 53 -6.08 11.86 -8.69
CA MET A 53 -5.62 12.74 -7.62
C MET A 53 -5.27 11.95 -6.34
N ILE A 54 -6.10 10.97 -5.97
CA ILE A 54 -5.88 10.16 -4.77
C ILE A 54 -4.73 9.17 -4.96
N ARG A 55 -4.66 8.51 -6.12
CA ARG A 55 -3.48 7.70 -6.49
C ARG A 55 -2.20 8.53 -6.40
N TRP A 56 -2.24 9.76 -6.90
CA TRP A 56 -1.11 10.67 -6.82
C TRP A 56 -0.75 11.03 -5.38
N GLY A 57 -1.74 11.33 -4.53
CA GLY A 57 -1.53 11.59 -3.11
C GLY A 57 -0.93 10.38 -2.38
N LEU A 58 -1.56 9.21 -2.51
CA LEU A 58 -1.09 7.98 -1.86
C LEU A 58 0.26 7.53 -2.37
N ASN A 59 0.53 7.67 -3.66
CA ASN A 59 1.86 7.41 -4.19
C ASN A 59 2.86 8.43 -3.64
N CYS A 60 2.49 9.70 -3.49
CA CYS A 60 3.37 10.69 -2.86
C CYS A 60 3.73 10.28 -1.42
N PHE A 61 2.78 9.73 -0.65
CA PHE A 61 3.01 9.23 0.70
C PHE A 61 3.79 7.91 0.77
N SER A 62 3.44 6.96 -0.08
CA SER A 62 4.02 5.61 -0.14
C SER A 62 5.39 5.56 -0.80
N TYR A 63 5.59 6.30 -1.89
CA TYR A 63 6.73 6.10 -2.78
C TYR A 63 7.98 6.80 -2.29
N SER A 64 7.84 7.70 -1.33
CA SER A 64 8.74 8.83 -1.32
C SER A 64 9.35 9.02 0.05
N ASN A 65 10.38 8.20 0.27
CA ASN A 65 11.52 8.64 1.03
C ASN A 65 11.88 10.08 0.59
N ARG A 66 12.13 10.98 1.54
CA ARG A 66 12.02 12.45 1.33
C ARG A 66 12.79 12.96 0.10
N TYR A 67 13.87 12.29 -0.28
CA TYR A 67 14.73 12.63 -1.42
C TYR A 67 14.12 12.28 -2.79
N LEU A 68 13.23 11.28 -2.90
CA LEU A 68 12.61 10.88 -4.18
C LEU A 68 11.38 11.71 -4.55
N ARG A 69 10.74 12.38 -3.58
CA ARG A 69 9.50 13.18 -3.80
C ARG A 69 9.64 14.16 -4.95
N LYS A 70 10.76 14.89 -4.97
CA LYS A 70 11.02 15.94 -5.97
C LYS A 70 11.15 15.40 -7.40
N TRP A 71 11.50 14.13 -7.55
CA TRP A 71 11.72 13.51 -8.85
C TRP A 71 10.42 12.93 -9.43
N PHE A 72 9.58 12.31 -8.62
CA PHE A 72 8.34 11.68 -9.08
C PHE A 72 7.12 12.60 -9.05
N PHE A 73 7.10 13.60 -8.18
CA PHE A 73 5.94 14.47 -7.98
C PHE A 73 6.32 15.94 -8.19
N PRO A 74 6.04 16.49 -9.39
CA PRO A 74 6.02 17.92 -9.60
C PRO A 74 5.14 18.61 -8.56
N LYS A 75 5.50 19.84 -8.17
CA LYS A 75 4.68 20.62 -7.25
C LYS A 75 3.30 20.84 -7.87
N HIS A 76 2.27 20.29 -7.23
CA HIS A 76 0.88 20.45 -7.63
C HIS A 76 0.10 21.13 -6.52
N GLN A 77 -0.82 22.03 -6.90
CA GLN A 77 -1.57 22.85 -5.95
C GLN A 77 -2.37 22.00 -4.96
N ASP A 78 -2.98 20.91 -5.44
CA ASP A 78 -3.74 19.97 -4.59
C ASP A 78 -2.87 19.20 -3.58
N LEU A 79 -1.55 19.09 -3.80
CA LEU A 79 -0.61 18.38 -2.92
C LEU A 79 0.30 19.33 -2.12
N GLN A 80 0.08 20.65 -2.19
CA GLN A 80 0.95 21.61 -1.52
C GLN A 80 1.01 21.43 0.01
N TYR A 81 -0.03 20.85 0.60
CA TYR A 81 -0.12 20.54 2.03
C TYR A 81 0.13 19.07 2.37
N ALA A 82 0.44 18.21 1.37
CA ALA A 82 0.72 16.80 1.62
C ALA A 82 1.95 16.62 2.55
N GLY A 83 2.88 17.58 2.55
CA GLY A 83 4.01 17.60 3.48
C GLY A 83 3.66 17.83 4.96
N LEU A 84 2.41 18.22 5.26
CA LEU A 84 1.91 18.42 6.63
C LEU A 84 1.23 17.19 7.23
N LEU A 85 0.98 16.14 6.44
CA LEU A 85 0.43 14.88 6.96
C LEU A 85 1.50 14.12 7.76
N ASN A 86 1.09 13.22 8.65
CA ASN A 86 2.06 12.59 9.55
C ASN A 86 3.03 11.69 8.74
N PRO A 87 4.30 11.66 9.14
CA PRO A 87 5.29 10.82 8.47
C PRO A 87 5.01 9.34 8.76
N LEU A 88 5.18 8.50 7.74
CA LEU A 88 4.97 7.04 7.85
C LEU A 88 6.11 6.30 8.53
N ASP A 89 7.28 6.94 8.60
CA ASP A 89 8.52 6.45 9.21
C ASP A 89 8.74 4.93 9.04
N SER A 90 8.55 4.43 7.82
CA SER A 90 8.61 3.01 7.49
C SER A 90 10.08 2.59 7.25
N PRO A 91 10.44 1.29 7.28
CA PRO A 91 11.84 0.84 7.16
C PRO A 91 12.56 1.30 5.88
N HIS A 92 11.83 1.60 4.81
CA HIS A 92 12.39 2.15 3.57
C HIS A 92 12.48 3.69 3.55
N HIS A 93 12.14 4.37 4.65
CA HIS A 93 12.23 5.83 4.88
C HIS A 93 13.50 6.23 5.66
N MET A 94 14.61 5.54 5.36
CA MET A 94 15.91 5.72 6.01
C MET A 94 16.45 7.15 5.89
N ARG A 95 17.17 7.59 6.93
CA ARG A 95 17.97 8.82 6.88
C ARG A 95 19.20 8.62 5.98
N ILE A 96 19.87 9.73 5.65
CA ILE A 96 21.05 9.71 4.75
C ILE A 96 22.23 8.90 5.30
N ASP A 97 22.40 8.91 6.63
CA ASP A 97 23.54 8.28 7.33
C ASP A 97 23.19 6.92 7.96
N GLU A 98 21.97 6.43 7.70
CA GLU A 98 21.48 5.18 8.28
C GLU A 98 21.92 3.99 7.43
N GLU A 99 22.51 2.97 8.03
CA GLU A 99 22.94 1.77 7.31
C GLU A 99 21.73 0.87 6.99
N SER A 100 21.72 0.27 5.80
CA SER A 100 20.65 -0.61 5.34
C SER A 100 21.15 -1.51 4.22
N ASP A 101 20.68 -2.75 4.18
CA ASP A 101 21.01 -3.69 3.10
C ASP A 101 20.27 -3.33 1.81
N TYR A 102 19.09 -2.72 1.92
CA TYR A 102 18.24 -2.36 0.80
C TYR A 102 17.94 -0.87 0.81
N ARG A 103 17.91 -0.23 -0.36
CA ARG A 103 17.44 1.15 -0.51
C ARG A 103 16.66 1.34 -1.79
N GLU A 104 15.65 2.19 -1.69
CA GLU A 104 14.94 2.72 -2.84
C GLU A 104 15.77 3.80 -3.54
N GLY A 105 15.73 3.85 -4.86
CA GLY A 105 16.49 4.83 -5.61
C GLY A 105 15.88 5.18 -6.95
N ILE A 106 16.41 6.25 -7.55
CA ILE A 106 16.07 6.68 -8.90
C ILE A 106 17.31 6.64 -9.79
N VAL A 107 17.17 6.07 -10.99
CA VAL A 107 18.22 6.03 -11.99
C VAL A 107 18.50 7.45 -12.48
N LEU A 108 19.77 7.87 -12.40
CA LEU A 108 20.22 9.20 -12.78
C LEU A 108 20.44 9.30 -14.29
N ASP A 109 20.18 10.49 -14.83
CA ASP A 109 20.55 10.82 -16.21
C ASP A 109 22.04 11.15 -16.30
N ARG A 110 22.87 10.10 -16.28
CA ARG A 110 24.33 10.24 -16.42
C ARG A 110 24.88 9.25 -17.43
N PRO A 111 25.69 9.72 -18.39
CA PRO A 111 26.32 8.83 -19.35
C PRO A 111 27.33 7.93 -18.63
N THR A 112 27.12 6.62 -18.75
CA THR A 112 28.06 5.59 -18.31
C THR A 112 28.64 4.89 -19.53
N LYS A 113 29.89 4.42 -19.44
CA LYS A 113 30.48 3.62 -20.53
C LYS A 113 29.66 2.34 -20.69
N GLN A 114 29.52 1.84 -21.93
CA GLN A 114 28.85 0.57 -22.18
C GLN A 114 29.43 -0.54 -21.28
N GLY A 115 28.54 -1.27 -20.60
CA GLY A 115 28.90 -2.34 -19.67
C GLY A 115 29.27 -1.90 -18.24
N GLN A 116 29.22 -0.60 -17.91
CA GLN A 116 29.47 -0.09 -16.55
C GLN A 116 28.19 0.07 -15.70
N GLY A 117 27.02 -0.27 -16.27
CA GLY A 117 25.70 -0.11 -15.63
C GLY A 117 25.30 1.34 -15.43
N SER A 118 24.22 1.58 -14.69
CA SER A 118 23.70 2.93 -14.39
C SER A 118 24.12 3.44 -13.00
N LEU A 119 23.99 4.76 -12.79
CA LEU A 119 24.11 5.39 -11.47
C LEU A 119 22.72 5.64 -10.91
N VAL A 120 22.55 5.40 -9.61
CA VAL A 120 21.28 5.50 -8.89
C VAL A 120 21.48 6.40 -7.67
N ASN A 121 20.55 7.34 -7.46
CA ASN A 121 20.48 8.09 -6.23
C ASN A 121 19.57 7.36 -5.23
N CYS A 122 20.18 6.75 -4.22
CA CYS A 122 19.50 6.03 -3.13
C CYS A 122 19.37 6.86 -1.83
N GLY A 123 19.45 8.19 -1.94
CA GLY A 123 19.36 9.10 -0.79
C GLY A 123 20.50 8.99 0.20
N MET A 124 21.66 8.52 -0.27
CA MET A 124 22.92 8.45 0.48
C MET A 124 23.82 9.63 0.12
N ARG A 125 24.94 9.81 0.84
CA ARG A 125 25.95 10.83 0.51
C ARG A 125 26.63 10.61 -0.84
N LYS A 126 26.69 9.36 -1.30
CA LYS A 126 27.32 8.94 -2.56
C LYS A 126 26.28 8.23 -3.42
N ASP A 127 26.37 8.42 -4.72
CA ASP A 127 25.57 7.67 -5.70
C ASP A 127 25.94 6.18 -5.65
N VAL A 128 25.01 5.31 -6.04
CA VAL A 128 25.21 3.86 -6.12
C VAL A 128 25.32 3.45 -7.58
N ARG A 129 26.38 2.73 -7.94
CA ARG A 129 26.50 2.09 -9.25
C ARG A 129 25.85 0.72 -9.20
N ILE A 130 24.95 0.48 -10.14
CA ILE A 130 24.26 -0.79 -10.31
C ILE A 130 24.86 -1.61 -11.46
N ASP A 131 24.57 -2.90 -11.47
CA ASP A 131 25.01 -3.89 -12.45
C ASP A 131 24.26 -3.81 -13.81
N LYS A 132 23.09 -3.16 -13.83
CA LYS A 132 22.21 -3.07 -15.00
C LYS A 132 22.23 -1.69 -15.65
N GLN A 133 22.12 -1.65 -16.98
CA GLN A 133 21.87 -0.43 -17.72
C GLN A 133 20.36 -0.19 -17.79
N LEU A 134 19.87 0.78 -17.03
CA LEU A 134 18.44 1.11 -16.93
C LEU A 134 18.15 2.52 -17.44
N GLN A 135 16.90 2.75 -17.84
CA GLN A 135 16.41 4.04 -18.28
C GLN A 135 16.44 5.05 -17.11
N SER A 136 16.89 6.28 -17.41
CA SER A 136 16.85 7.39 -16.46
C SER A 136 15.44 7.66 -15.95
N GLY A 137 15.32 8.04 -14.67
CA GLY A 137 14.06 8.32 -14.00
C GLY A 137 13.32 7.09 -13.48
N LEU A 138 13.81 5.88 -13.75
CA LEU A 138 13.20 4.66 -13.24
C LEU A 138 13.44 4.51 -11.73
N ARG A 139 12.37 4.14 -11.01
CA ARG A 139 12.45 3.73 -9.59
C ARG A 139 12.99 2.30 -9.50
N VAL A 140 13.98 2.09 -8.64
CA VAL A 140 14.59 0.77 -8.43
C VAL A 140 14.83 0.50 -6.96
N THR A 141 14.74 -0.77 -6.59
CA THR A 141 15.19 -1.28 -5.30
C THR A 141 16.61 -1.81 -5.47
N VAL A 142 17.54 -1.30 -4.67
CA VAL A 142 18.96 -1.65 -4.75
C VAL A 142 19.36 -2.36 -3.47
N GLN A 143 19.91 -3.56 -3.60
CA GLN A 143 20.63 -4.23 -2.53
C GLN A 143 22.07 -3.71 -2.54
N LEU A 144 22.52 -3.13 -1.43
CA LEU A 144 23.87 -2.62 -1.28
C LEU A 144 24.83 -3.78 -1.00
N ASN A 145 26.01 -3.74 -1.58
CA ASN A 145 27.04 -4.72 -1.28
C ASN A 145 27.56 -4.51 0.15
N GLU A 146 27.80 -5.60 0.88
CA GLU A 146 28.33 -5.55 2.26
C GLU A 146 29.68 -4.82 2.35
N THR A 147 30.55 -5.02 1.35
CA THR A 147 31.89 -4.42 1.33
C THR A 147 31.93 -3.14 0.51
N GLN A 148 31.53 -2.02 1.12
CA GLN A 148 31.71 -0.69 0.52
C GLN A 148 33.13 -0.16 0.76
N LYS A 149 33.88 0.10 -0.31
CA LYS A 149 35.20 0.76 -0.19
C LYS A 149 35.02 2.22 0.22
N GLN A 150 35.41 2.59 1.45
CA GLN A 150 35.22 3.95 1.98
C GLN A 150 35.88 5.05 1.11
N GLU A 151 37.01 4.75 0.48
CA GLU A 151 37.74 5.66 -0.41
C GLU A 151 37.05 5.88 -1.77
N SER A 152 36.15 4.97 -2.17
CA SER A 152 35.44 5.10 -3.44
C SER A 152 34.47 6.29 -3.38
N ARG A 153 34.43 7.10 -4.45
CA ARG A 153 33.45 8.19 -4.59
C ARG A 153 32.01 7.69 -4.80
N ILE A 154 31.84 6.40 -5.09
CA ILE A 154 30.56 5.79 -5.50
C ILE A 154 30.41 4.45 -4.77
N TYR A 155 29.21 4.16 -4.26
CA TYR A 155 28.87 2.87 -3.68
C TYR A 155 28.51 1.84 -4.76
N LYS A 156 28.52 0.56 -4.41
CA LYS A 156 28.12 -0.52 -5.34
C LYS A 156 26.90 -1.27 -4.80
N GLY A 157 26.00 -1.64 -5.70
CA GLY A 157 24.84 -2.44 -5.38
C GLY A 157 24.30 -3.18 -6.60
N VAL A 158 23.31 -4.02 -6.37
CA VAL A 158 22.62 -4.82 -7.40
C VAL A 158 21.15 -4.46 -7.40
N VAL A 159 20.55 -4.35 -8.60
CA VAL A 159 19.10 -4.13 -8.69
C VAL A 159 18.36 -5.43 -8.48
N VAL A 160 17.55 -5.44 -7.43
CA VAL A 160 16.68 -6.55 -7.02
C VAL A 160 15.21 -6.21 -7.28
N ALA A 161 14.35 -7.22 -7.24
CA ALA A 161 12.91 -6.99 -7.36
C ALA A 161 12.35 -6.31 -6.09
N PRO A 162 11.31 -5.46 -6.19
CA PRO A 162 10.78 -4.72 -5.04
C PRO A 162 10.24 -5.56 -3.88
N HIS A 163 9.94 -6.85 -4.12
CA HIS A 163 9.49 -7.78 -3.08
C HIS A 163 10.64 -8.43 -2.30
N VAL A 164 11.87 -8.38 -2.81
CA VAL A 164 13.05 -9.04 -2.20
C VAL A 164 13.32 -8.58 -0.76
N PRO A 165 13.28 -7.27 -0.42
CA PRO A 165 13.48 -6.84 0.97
C PRO A 165 12.47 -7.46 1.94
N ARG A 166 11.26 -7.78 1.47
CA ARG A 166 10.22 -8.44 2.25
C ARG A 166 10.42 -9.94 2.33
N THR A 167 10.65 -10.61 1.19
CA THR A 167 10.70 -12.08 1.13
C THR A 167 12.00 -12.65 1.69
N GLU A 168 13.12 -11.94 1.51
CA GLU A 168 14.45 -12.38 1.95
C GLU A 168 14.93 -11.60 3.18
N GLY A 169 14.67 -10.28 3.22
CA GLY A 169 15.10 -9.42 4.32
C GLY A 169 14.12 -9.34 5.51
N GLY A 170 12.89 -9.85 5.37
CA GLY A 170 11.84 -9.72 6.40
C GLY A 170 11.41 -8.26 6.68
N LEU A 171 11.78 -7.31 5.81
CA LEU A 171 11.51 -5.89 5.99
C LEU A 171 10.18 -5.49 5.34
N TYR A 172 9.42 -4.63 6.02
CA TYR A 172 8.29 -3.97 5.39
C TYR A 172 8.77 -2.94 4.36
N TRP A 173 8.44 -3.18 3.09
CA TRP A 173 8.92 -2.38 1.96
C TRP A 173 7.86 -1.48 1.33
N GLY A 174 6.88 -1.07 2.15
CA GLY A 174 5.77 -0.23 1.72
C GLY A 174 4.67 -1.04 1.03
N TYR A 175 3.85 -0.33 0.26
CA TYR A 175 2.72 -0.90 -0.48
C TYR A 175 2.70 -0.35 -1.90
N THR A 176 1.99 -1.01 -2.81
CA THR A 176 1.67 -0.44 -4.11
C THR A 176 0.21 0.01 -4.15
N VAL A 177 -0.10 0.98 -5.00
CA VAL A 177 -1.46 1.47 -5.20
C VAL A 177 -1.94 1.05 -6.58
N ARG A 178 -3.04 0.31 -6.60
CA ARG A 178 -3.72 -0.10 -7.83
C ARG A 178 -5.12 0.52 -7.88
N LEU A 179 -5.47 1.06 -9.04
CA LEU A 179 -6.84 1.52 -9.31
C LEU A 179 -7.62 0.38 -9.94
N ALA A 180 -8.88 0.25 -9.51
CA ALA A 180 -9.87 -0.63 -10.12
C ALA A 180 -11.07 0.22 -10.56
N SER A 181 -11.62 -0.09 -11.74
CA SER A 181 -12.78 0.62 -12.33
C SER A 181 -14.10 0.25 -11.66
N CYS A 182 -14.20 -0.97 -11.13
CA CYS A 182 -15.36 -1.51 -10.44
C CYS A 182 -14.93 -2.58 -9.41
N LEU A 183 -15.89 -3.17 -8.69
CA LEU A 183 -15.61 -4.13 -7.63
C LEU A 183 -15.08 -5.47 -8.18
N SER A 184 -15.67 -5.99 -9.25
CA SER A 184 -15.22 -7.20 -9.95
C SER A 184 -13.77 -7.07 -10.43
N ALA A 185 -13.38 -5.90 -10.93
CA ALA A 185 -11.98 -5.60 -11.31
C ALA A 185 -11.00 -5.64 -10.12
N VAL A 186 -11.47 -5.55 -8.87
CA VAL A 186 -10.63 -5.80 -7.70
C VAL A 186 -10.17 -7.25 -7.65
N PHE A 187 -10.99 -8.19 -8.10
CA PHE A 187 -10.67 -9.61 -8.08
C PHE A 187 -9.97 -10.06 -9.36
N THR A 188 -10.54 -9.72 -10.52
CA THR A 188 -10.08 -10.22 -11.83
C THR A 188 -8.74 -9.64 -12.27
N GLU A 189 -8.44 -8.40 -11.90
CA GLU A 189 -7.16 -7.73 -12.23
C GLU A 189 -6.14 -7.85 -11.09
N SER A 190 -6.02 -9.03 -10.50
CA SER A 190 -4.99 -9.29 -9.49
C SER A 190 -3.58 -9.33 -10.11
N PRO A 191 -2.53 -8.78 -9.45
CA PRO A 191 -1.14 -8.92 -9.89
C PRO A 191 -0.62 -10.33 -9.59
N TYR A 192 -1.34 -11.11 -8.79
CA TYR A 192 -1.02 -12.49 -8.48
C TYR A 192 -1.63 -13.41 -9.52
N LYS A 193 -0.82 -14.32 -10.07
CA LYS A 193 -1.23 -15.27 -11.11
C LYS A 193 -2.37 -16.19 -10.64
N GLU A 194 -2.37 -16.57 -9.37
CA GLU A 194 -3.40 -17.41 -8.74
C GLU A 194 -4.57 -16.58 -8.17
N GLY A 195 -4.54 -15.25 -8.32
CA GLY A 195 -5.52 -14.37 -7.70
C GLY A 195 -5.31 -14.21 -6.20
N TYR A 196 -6.39 -13.90 -5.50
CA TYR A 196 -6.45 -13.90 -4.05
C TYR A 196 -7.06 -15.21 -3.59
N ASP A 197 -6.35 -15.96 -2.76
CA ASP A 197 -6.78 -17.26 -2.25
C ASP A 197 -7.51 -17.15 -0.90
N LEU A 198 -7.54 -15.96 -0.30
CA LEU A 198 -8.45 -15.64 0.79
C LEU A 198 -8.98 -14.22 0.63
N THR A 199 -10.29 -14.06 0.70
CA THR A 199 -10.99 -12.79 0.51
C THR A 199 -11.91 -12.52 1.70
N VAL A 200 -11.82 -11.30 2.24
CA VAL A 200 -12.57 -10.85 3.40
C VAL A 200 -13.32 -9.58 3.04
N GLY A 201 -14.65 -9.61 3.12
CA GLY A 201 -15.49 -8.40 3.07
C GLY A 201 -15.83 -7.93 4.48
N THR A 202 -15.84 -6.62 4.73
CA THR A 202 -16.20 -6.06 6.03
C THR A 202 -17.57 -5.39 6.01
N SER A 203 -18.43 -5.69 6.99
CA SER A 203 -19.76 -5.09 7.17
C SER A 203 -20.29 -5.35 8.57
N GLU A 204 -21.08 -4.43 9.12
CA GLU A 204 -21.83 -4.64 10.38
C GLU A 204 -22.81 -5.83 10.30
N LYS A 205 -23.15 -6.29 9.09
CA LYS A 205 -24.00 -7.46 8.85
C LYS A 205 -23.22 -8.77 8.77
N GLY A 206 -21.89 -8.71 8.88
CA GLY A 206 -21.02 -9.87 8.79
C GLY A 206 -21.05 -10.74 10.04
N SER A 207 -20.36 -11.86 9.98
CA SER A 207 -20.11 -12.72 11.13
C SER A 207 -19.14 -12.07 12.10
N ASN A 208 -19.26 -12.41 13.39
CA ASN A 208 -18.44 -11.80 14.43
C ASN A 208 -16.95 -12.14 14.22
N MET A 209 -16.13 -11.10 14.01
CA MET A 209 -14.68 -11.25 13.80
C MET A 209 -14.03 -12.01 14.96
N ASP A 210 -14.37 -11.74 16.22
CA ASP A 210 -13.72 -12.34 17.39
C ASP A 210 -13.79 -13.87 17.37
N GLN A 211 -14.89 -14.42 16.86
CA GLN A 211 -15.14 -15.87 16.79
C GLN A 211 -14.62 -16.51 15.50
N THR A 212 -14.18 -15.70 14.53
CA THR A 212 -13.72 -16.21 13.23
C THR A 212 -12.26 -16.64 13.29
N THR A 213 -11.94 -17.80 12.72
CA THR A 213 -10.57 -18.24 12.45
C THR A 213 -10.25 -18.07 10.96
N LEU A 214 -8.99 -17.77 10.65
CA LEU A 214 -8.52 -17.68 9.27
C LEU A 214 -7.78 -18.97 8.91
N THR A 215 -8.03 -19.48 7.70
CA THR A 215 -7.22 -20.56 7.13
C THR A 215 -5.88 -20.01 6.63
N PRO A 216 -4.81 -20.83 6.56
CA PRO A 216 -3.57 -20.43 5.91
C PRO A 216 -3.81 -19.95 4.47
N PHE A 217 -3.11 -18.89 4.05
CA PHE A 217 -3.26 -18.27 2.73
C PHE A 217 -1.93 -17.76 2.18
N LYS A 218 -1.84 -17.45 0.88
CA LYS A 218 -0.70 -16.76 0.25
C LYS A 218 -0.98 -15.27 0.05
N HIS A 219 -2.20 -14.95 -0.36
CA HIS A 219 -2.64 -13.63 -0.81
C HIS A 219 -4.03 -13.31 -0.25
N LEU A 220 -4.06 -12.63 0.89
CA LEU A 220 -5.28 -12.10 1.49
C LEU A 220 -5.69 -10.76 0.85
N LEU A 221 -6.98 -10.64 0.52
CA LEU A 221 -7.65 -9.38 0.19
C LEU A 221 -8.67 -9.04 1.28
N VAL A 222 -8.58 -7.84 1.85
CA VAL A 222 -9.61 -7.28 2.74
C VAL A 222 -10.27 -6.10 2.03
N VAL A 223 -11.60 -6.12 1.92
CA VAL A 223 -12.37 -5.12 1.17
C VAL A 223 -13.33 -4.40 2.10
N PHE A 224 -13.25 -3.07 2.05
CA PHE A 224 -14.04 -2.17 2.86
C PHE A 224 -15.11 -1.47 2.03
N GLY A 225 -16.28 -1.29 2.63
CA GLY A 225 -17.39 -0.52 2.08
C GLY A 225 -17.27 0.99 2.33
N GLY A 226 -17.98 1.77 1.50
CA GLY A 226 -18.05 3.22 1.63
C GLY A 226 -19.15 3.61 2.61
N LEU A 227 -19.67 4.84 2.49
CA LEU A 227 -20.80 5.30 3.30
C LEU A 227 -22.03 4.39 3.18
N GLN A 228 -22.25 3.80 2.00
CA GLN A 228 -23.37 2.90 1.69
C GLN A 228 -22.96 1.42 1.73
N GLY A 229 -21.86 1.09 2.43
CA GLY A 229 -21.37 -0.27 2.50
C GLY A 229 -20.76 -0.78 1.20
N LEU A 230 -20.68 -2.11 1.08
CA LEU A 230 -20.22 -2.79 -0.13
C LEU A 230 -21.34 -2.94 -1.17
N GLU A 231 -22.59 -2.89 -0.71
CA GLU A 231 -23.82 -2.94 -1.50
C GLU A 231 -23.78 -1.93 -2.64
N ALA A 232 -23.42 -0.68 -2.37
CA ALA A 232 -23.33 0.35 -3.40
C ALA A 232 -22.26 0.08 -4.49
N SER A 233 -21.24 -0.72 -4.17
CA SER A 233 -20.21 -1.13 -5.15
C SER A 233 -20.66 -2.33 -5.97
N VAL A 234 -21.43 -3.24 -5.36
CA VAL A 234 -22.07 -4.37 -6.03
C VAL A 234 -23.13 -3.87 -7.01
N ASP A 235 -24.07 -3.03 -6.54
CA ASP A 235 -25.16 -2.47 -7.37
C ASP A 235 -24.64 -1.65 -8.56
N ALA A 236 -23.43 -1.09 -8.45
CA ALA A 236 -22.82 -0.29 -9.51
C ALA A 236 -22.14 -1.12 -10.59
N ASP A 237 -21.81 -2.38 -10.29
CA ASP A 237 -20.97 -3.20 -11.13
C ASP A 237 -21.81 -4.11 -12.02
N GLN A 238 -21.92 -3.75 -13.29
CA GLN A 238 -22.70 -4.48 -14.28
C GLN A 238 -22.20 -5.91 -14.54
N ASN A 239 -20.99 -6.24 -14.09
CA ASN A 239 -20.42 -7.58 -14.23
C ASN A 239 -20.84 -8.52 -13.07
N LEU A 240 -21.48 -7.99 -12.03
CA LEU A 240 -21.92 -8.74 -10.86
C LEU A 240 -23.45 -8.90 -10.91
N ASP A 241 -23.91 -10.14 -10.97
CA ASP A 241 -25.34 -10.48 -10.91
C ASP A 241 -25.71 -11.02 -9.52
N VAL A 242 -25.36 -10.26 -8.49
CA VAL A 242 -25.62 -10.60 -7.09
C VAL A 242 -26.11 -9.37 -6.34
N THR A 243 -26.99 -9.57 -5.37
CA THR A 243 -27.50 -8.48 -4.52
C THR A 243 -26.86 -8.46 -3.14
N ASP A 244 -26.44 -9.62 -2.64
CA ASP A 244 -25.76 -9.74 -1.35
C ASP A 244 -24.24 -9.72 -1.57
N PRO A 245 -23.49 -8.73 -1.07
CA PRO A 245 -22.05 -8.70 -1.20
C PRO A 245 -21.33 -9.87 -0.53
N SER A 246 -21.96 -10.54 0.45
CA SER A 246 -21.32 -11.62 1.23
C SER A 246 -20.84 -12.77 0.33
N VAL A 247 -21.55 -13.05 -0.77
CA VAL A 247 -21.25 -14.14 -1.70
C VAL A 247 -20.00 -13.92 -2.54
N LEU A 248 -19.46 -12.69 -2.55
CA LEU A 248 -18.22 -12.34 -3.26
C LEU A 248 -16.96 -12.65 -2.47
N PHE A 249 -17.10 -13.03 -1.20
CA PHE A 249 -16.00 -13.20 -0.26
C PHE A 249 -16.03 -14.59 0.36
N ASP A 250 -14.85 -15.13 0.66
CA ASP A 250 -14.73 -16.36 1.43
C ASP A 250 -15.22 -16.15 2.88
N ILE A 251 -14.99 -14.93 3.41
CA ILE A 251 -15.39 -14.54 4.75
C ILE A 251 -16.01 -13.14 4.71
N TYR A 252 -17.12 -12.96 5.40
CA TYR A 252 -17.79 -11.67 5.57
C TYR A 252 -17.90 -11.31 7.05
N LEU A 253 -17.25 -10.24 7.48
CA LEU A 253 -16.97 -9.94 8.90
C LEU A 253 -17.54 -8.63 9.40
N ASP A 254 -18.17 -8.70 10.58
CA ASP A 254 -18.32 -7.57 11.48
C ASP A 254 -17.07 -7.46 12.37
N THR A 255 -16.31 -6.40 12.13
CA THR A 255 -15.03 -6.14 12.77
C THR A 255 -15.15 -5.32 14.06
N CYS A 256 -16.34 -4.82 14.40
CA CYS A 256 -16.59 -4.12 15.65
C CYS A 256 -17.96 -4.48 16.23
N PRO A 257 -18.13 -5.74 16.72
CA PRO A 257 -19.38 -6.17 17.32
C PRO A 257 -19.78 -5.28 18.49
N GLY A 258 -21.05 -4.88 18.52
CA GLY A 258 -21.57 -3.99 19.57
C GLY A 258 -21.11 -2.54 19.45
N GLN A 259 -20.76 -2.07 18.23
CA GLN A 259 -20.41 -0.67 17.98
C GLN A 259 -21.46 0.29 18.59
N GLY A 260 -20.99 1.28 19.36
CA GLY A 260 -21.86 2.30 19.97
C GLY A 260 -22.24 3.44 19.03
N SER A 261 -21.61 3.51 17.85
CA SER A 261 -21.94 4.45 16.78
C SER A 261 -22.86 3.77 15.77
N ARG A 262 -23.75 4.54 15.13
CA ARG A 262 -24.55 4.03 14.00
C ARG A 262 -23.69 3.69 12.80
N THR A 263 -22.58 4.42 12.61
CA THR A 263 -21.70 4.24 11.45
C THR A 263 -20.25 4.36 11.91
N ILE A 264 -19.42 3.41 11.52
CA ILE A 264 -17.96 3.51 11.59
C ILE A 264 -17.49 4.02 10.23
N ARG A 265 -16.73 5.11 10.20
CA ARG A 265 -16.20 5.59 8.91
C ARG A 265 -15.14 4.62 8.40
N THR A 266 -15.02 4.47 7.09
CA THR A 266 -14.10 3.49 6.49
C THR A 266 -12.65 3.66 6.99
N GLU A 267 -12.16 4.88 7.22
CA GLU A 267 -10.83 5.12 7.76
C GLU A 267 -10.64 4.58 9.19
N GLU A 268 -11.69 4.61 10.00
CA GLU A 268 -11.74 4.02 11.35
C GLU A 268 -11.90 2.49 11.25
N ALA A 269 -12.74 2.03 10.33
CA ALA A 269 -13.00 0.61 10.10
C ALA A 269 -11.73 -0.14 9.66
N ILE A 270 -10.91 0.45 8.77
CA ILE A 270 -9.63 -0.13 8.35
C ILE A 270 -8.73 -0.39 9.55
N LEU A 271 -8.61 0.60 10.44
CA LEU A 271 -7.80 0.46 11.65
C LEU A 271 -8.29 -0.66 12.57
N ILE A 272 -9.58 -0.63 12.90
CA ILE A 272 -10.19 -1.62 13.80
C ILE A 272 -10.05 -3.03 13.22
N SER A 273 -10.41 -3.19 11.95
CA SER A 273 -10.39 -4.46 11.24
C SER A 273 -8.98 -5.03 11.15
N MET A 274 -8.00 -4.21 10.74
CA MET A 274 -6.64 -4.68 10.58
C MET A 274 -5.97 -4.96 11.94
N ALA A 275 -6.32 -4.23 13.00
CA ALA A 275 -5.88 -4.54 14.37
C ALA A 275 -6.41 -5.89 14.86
N GLY A 276 -7.70 -6.18 14.63
CA GLY A 276 -8.32 -7.46 15.01
C GLY A 276 -7.83 -8.63 14.14
N LEU A 277 -7.71 -8.42 12.82
CA LEU A 277 -7.23 -9.43 11.89
C LEU A 277 -5.75 -9.77 12.10
N ARG A 278 -4.91 -8.84 12.57
CA ARG A 278 -3.47 -9.07 12.77
C ARG A 278 -3.20 -10.34 13.59
N GLN A 279 -3.87 -10.51 14.72
CA GLN A 279 -3.68 -11.69 15.58
C GLN A 279 -4.15 -12.98 14.89
N LYS A 280 -5.26 -12.91 14.15
CA LYS A 280 -5.84 -14.05 13.42
C LYS A 280 -4.94 -14.48 12.27
N ILE A 281 -4.37 -13.53 11.53
CA ILE A 281 -3.37 -13.75 10.49
C ILE A 281 -2.15 -14.45 11.09
N THR A 282 -1.57 -13.92 12.17
CA THR A 282 -0.40 -14.55 12.81
C THR A 282 -0.70 -15.99 13.26
N THR A 283 -1.88 -16.23 13.81
CA THR A 283 -2.30 -17.57 14.29
C THR A 283 -2.42 -18.56 13.13
N ALA A 284 -3.02 -18.15 12.01
CA ALA A 284 -3.19 -19.01 10.83
C ALA A 284 -1.87 -19.58 10.29
N PHE A 285 -0.74 -18.87 10.44
CA PHE A 285 0.59 -19.35 10.03
C PHE A 285 1.38 -20.03 11.16
N SER A 286 0.96 -19.88 12.42
CA SER A 286 1.62 -20.51 13.57
C SER A 286 1.20 -21.97 13.77
N GLU A 287 -0.01 -22.33 13.34
CA GLU A 287 -0.52 -23.72 13.42
C GLU A 287 0.08 -24.64 12.33
N VAL A 288 0.62 -24.07 11.25
CA VAL A 288 1.25 -24.84 10.14
C VAL A 288 2.66 -25.32 10.52
N SER A 289 3.38 -24.58 11.37
CA SER A 289 4.74 -24.92 11.77
C SER A 289 4.81 -25.98 12.88
N THR A 290 3.76 -26.12 13.69
CA THR A 290 3.68 -27.18 14.71
C THR A 290 3.23 -28.53 14.15
N GLY A 291 2.51 -28.56 13.02
CA GLY A 291 2.07 -29.81 12.36
C GLY A 291 3.11 -30.49 11.45
N SER A 292 4.20 -29.81 11.11
CA SER A 292 5.27 -30.33 10.22
C SER A 292 6.46 -30.95 10.98
N SER A 293 6.42 -30.96 12.31
CA SER A 293 7.41 -31.65 13.17
C SER A 293 6.95 -33.05 13.60
N SER A 294 5.84 -33.55 13.06
CA SER A 294 5.29 -34.87 13.33
C SER A 294 4.82 -35.51 12.03
N ASN A 295 5.77 -35.96 11.21
CA ASN A 295 5.73 -37.19 10.38
C ASN A 295 7.03 -37.35 9.59
#